data_AF-A0AAD5GID7-F1
#
_entry.id   AF-A0AAD5GID7-F1
#
_cell.length_a   1.000
_cell.length_b   1.000
_cell.length_c   1.000
_cell.angle_alpha   90.00
_cell.angle_beta   90.00
_cell.angle_gamma   90.00
#
_symmetry.space_group_name_H-M   'P 1'
#
loop_
_entity.id
_entity.type
_entity.pdbx_description
1 polymer ?
#
loop_
_entity_poly.entity_id
_entity_poly.type
_entity_poly.pdbx_seq_one_letter_code
_entity_poly.pdbx_strand_id
1 'polypeptide(L)'
;IAPFTTPTCPLAFRNNGTTVRVEFGDATTVADSAGAHAISQSFPHTYGQHLVHFLRETAKVHDAQIISNHPAMRVGLEIHSLLRHGISVDKISTQLSPWASALFEFLPPFIRKQLLLHPESDDSAQLSQIEIDKLLAELVEAEMSKRQKEGSYKGKKFNAICHFFGYQARGSLPSKFDCDYAYVLGHICYHILAAGLNGYMATVTNLKNPSNKWRCGAAPITAMLSIKHDGRAMTIGKPLVHPATVDLRGKVYELLRQNARKLLLDDIYRNPGPLQFDGPGVDSRVVSLYVEDLDYMGRIKELNEYLDKVRSIVKPGCSQDVVKAALSAMSSVTRILSVMSSNGGGA
;
A
#
# COMPACT_ATOMS: atom_id res chain seq x y z
N ILE A 1 -8.37 29.74 31.78
CA ILE A 1 -8.34 28.36 31.24
C ILE A 1 -9.76 27.83 31.36
N ALA A 2 -10.55 27.91 30.29
CA ALA A 2 -11.90 27.32 30.29
C ALA A 2 -11.76 25.78 30.23
N PRO A 3 -12.56 25.01 30.96
CA PRO A 3 -12.57 23.56 30.80
C PRO A 3 -13.01 23.26 29.38
N PHE A 4 -12.16 22.52 28.63
CA PHE A 4 -12.57 21.92 27.37
C PHE A 4 -13.81 21.07 27.65
N THR A 5 -14.97 21.50 27.15
CA THR A 5 -16.14 20.62 27.09
C THR A 5 -15.79 19.50 26.13
N THR A 6 -15.46 18.32 26.66
CA THR A 6 -15.33 17.11 25.85
C THR A 6 -16.61 16.95 25.03
N PRO A 7 -16.55 16.94 23.69
CA PRO A 7 -17.74 16.76 22.88
C PRO A 7 -18.40 15.43 23.29
N THR A 8 -19.66 15.51 23.71
CA THR A 8 -20.41 14.33 24.13
C THR A 8 -20.94 13.63 22.89
N CYS A 9 -20.30 12.52 22.52
CA CYS A 9 -20.76 11.71 21.41
C CYS A 9 -22.14 11.09 21.75
N PRO A 10 -23.13 11.10 20.83
CA PRO A 10 -24.41 10.43 21.02
C PRO A 10 -24.22 8.93 21.32
N LEU A 11 -25.14 8.33 22.09
CA LEU A 11 -25.03 6.93 22.52
C LEU A 11 -24.90 5.93 21.36
N ALA A 12 -25.43 6.26 20.17
CA ALA A 12 -25.26 5.46 18.96
C ALA A 12 -23.79 5.32 18.50
N PHE A 13 -22.91 6.23 18.95
CA PHE A 13 -21.51 6.34 18.53
C PHE A 13 -20.52 6.30 19.71
N ARG A 14 -20.99 6.04 20.95
CA ARG A 14 -20.16 6.09 22.18
C ARG A 14 -19.23 4.90 22.40
N ASN A 15 -19.52 3.76 21.78
CA ASN A 15 -18.59 2.63 21.84
C ASN A 15 -17.52 2.87 20.78
N ASN A 16 -16.24 2.81 21.16
CA ASN A 16 -15.04 2.90 20.29
C ASN A 16 -14.97 1.78 19.21
N GLY A 17 -16.10 1.23 18.78
CA GLY A 17 -16.19 0.19 17.78
C GLY A 17 -16.36 0.78 16.38
N THR A 18 -15.65 0.21 15.42
CA THR A 18 -15.81 0.41 13.97
C THR A 18 -17.13 -0.18 13.44
N THR A 19 -18.17 -0.26 14.27
CA THR A 19 -19.40 -1.00 13.97
C THR A 19 -20.61 -0.17 14.39
N VAL A 20 -21.34 0.34 13.39
CA VAL A 20 -22.59 1.10 13.61
C VAL A 20 -23.74 0.32 12.97
N ARG A 21 -24.85 0.15 13.72
CA ARG A 21 -26.09 -0.42 13.17
C ARG A 21 -26.87 0.69 12.47
N VAL A 22 -27.30 0.42 11.25
CA VAL A 22 -28.00 1.38 10.41
C VAL A 22 -29.33 0.78 9.95
N GLU A 23 -30.41 1.50 10.21
CA GLU A 23 -31.74 1.21 9.68
C GLU A 23 -32.03 2.17 8.53
N PHE A 24 -32.39 1.62 7.37
CA PHE A 24 -32.78 2.39 6.20
C PHE A 24 -34.31 2.50 6.17
N GLY A 25 -34.82 3.72 6.31
CA GLY A 25 -36.24 4.05 6.19
C GLY A 25 -36.65 4.34 4.75
N ASP A 26 -37.72 5.11 4.57
CA ASP A 26 -38.28 5.39 3.25
C ASP A 26 -37.33 6.18 2.34
N ALA A 27 -37.44 5.95 1.03
CA ALA A 27 -36.75 6.73 0.01
C ALA A 27 -37.24 8.19 0.06
N THR A 28 -36.30 9.13 0.09
CA THR A 28 -36.61 10.55 0.11
C THR A 28 -37.24 10.99 -1.20
N THR A 29 -38.31 11.78 -1.11
CA THR A 29 -38.97 12.42 -2.25
C THR A 29 -38.92 13.94 -2.07
N VAL A 30 -39.26 14.68 -3.12
CA VAL A 30 -39.44 16.13 -3.02
C VAL A 30 -40.83 16.47 -2.52
N ALA A 31 -40.92 17.53 -1.71
CA ALA A 31 -42.20 18.01 -1.19
C ALA A 31 -43.17 18.46 -2.29
N ASP A 32 -42.63 18.99 -3.40
CA ASP A 32 -43.39 19.32 -4.60
C ASP A 32 -42.91 18.47 -5.79
N SER A 33 -43.80 17.64 -6.31
CA SER A 33 -43.54 16.76 -7.46
C SER A 33 -43.15 17.50 -8.74
N ALA A 34 -43.56 18.76 -8.92
CA ALA A 34 -43.18 19.55 -10.08
C ALA A 34 -41.68 19.88 -10.10
N GLY A 35 -41.03 19.96 -8.92
CA GLY A 35 -39.60 20.21 -8.76
C GLY A 35 -38.71 18.97 -8.87
N ALA A 36 -39.29 17.77 -8.95
CA ALA A 36 -38.56 16.50 -8.90
C ALA A 36 -37.45 16.40 -9.95
N HIS A 37 -37.72 16.80 -11.18
CA HIS A 37 -36.75 16.71 -12.27
C HIS A 37 -35.53 17.62 -12.02
N ALA A 38 -35.76 18.89 -11.67
CA ALA A 38 -34.69 19.84 -11.40
C ALA A 38 -33.85 19.45 -10.17
N ILE A 39 -34.50 18.94 -9.12
CA ILE A 39 -33.82 18.51 -7.89
C ILE A 39 -33.04 17.22 -8.12
N SER A 40 -33.56 16.27 -8.89
CA SER A 40 -32.83 15.04 -9.25
C SER A 40 -31.58 15.33 -10.07
N GLN A 41 -31.60 16.34 -10.95
CA GLN A 41 -30.41 16.77 -11.70
C GLN A 41 -29.40 17.51 -10.83
N SER A 42 -29.88 18.34 -9.89
CA SER A 42 -29.00 19.11 -9.01
C SER A 42 -28.37 18.24 -7.91
N PHE A 43 -29.05 17.18 -7.50
CA PHE A 43 -28.64 16.29 -6.41
C PHE A 43 -28.73 14.80 -6.80
N PRO A 44 -28.02 14.38 -7.87
CA PRO A 44 -28.20 13.05 -8.48
C PRO A 44 -27.76 11.89 -7.58
N HIS A 45 -27.00 12.17 -6.52
CA HIS A 45 -26.48 11.17 -5.59
C HIS A 45 -27.26 11.07 -4.29
N THR A 46 -28.16 12.01 -4.01
CA THR A 46 -28.93 12.05 -2.75
C THR A 46 -30.44 12.04 -2.97
N TYR A 47 -30.94 12.54 -4.11
CA TYR A 47 -32.35 12.44 -4.46
C TYR A 47 -32.77 10.96 -4.60
N GLY A 48 -33.86 10.57 -3.93
CA GLY A 48 -34.34 9.18 -3.91
C GLY A 48 -33.61 8.26 -2.94
N GLN A 49 -32.58 8.74 -2.23
CA GLN A 49 -31.89 7.92 -1.22
C GLN A 49 -32.74 7.75 0.03
N HIS A 50 -32.58 6.62 0.71
CA HIS A 50 -33.31 6.28 1.92
C HIS A 50 -32.94 7.18 3.10
N LEU A 51 -33.91 7.49 3.96
CA LEU A 51 -33.64 8.02 5.29
C LEU A 51 -32.82 7.02 6.09
N VAL A 52 -31.89 7.51 6.90
CA VAL A 52 -30.94 6.66 7.62
C VAL A 52 -31.03 6.93 9.11
N HIS A 53 -31.30 5.89 9.90
CA HIS A 53 -31.30 5.94 11.36
C HIS A 53 -30.12 5.16 11.94
N PHE A 54 -29.30 5.85 12.74
CA PHE A 54 -28.17 5.24 13.43
C PHE A 54 -28.59 4.70 14.79
N LEU A 55 -28.36 3.41 14.99
CA LEU A 55 -28.77 2.68 16.19
C LEU A 55 -27.55 2.25 17.00
N ARG A 56 -27.73 2.14 18.33
CA ARG A 56 -26.75 1.50 19.21
C ARG A 56 -26.53 0.05 18.79
N GLU A 57 -25.32 -0.47 18.98
CA GLU A 57 -24.98 -1.86 18.67
C GLU A 57 -25.91 -2.89 19.33
N THR A 58 -26.43 -2.57 20.52
CA THR A 58 -27.35 -3.43 21.28
C THR A 58 -28.82 -3.32 20.85
N ALA A 59 -29.15 -2.49 19.86
CA ALA A 59 -30.52 -2.36 19.37
C ALA A 59 -30.90 -3.59 18.53
N LYS A 60 -31.99 -4.25 18.92
CA LYS A 60 -32.57 -5.38 18.19
C LYS A 60 -33.63 -4.86 17.22
N VAL A 61 -33.20 -4.49 16.02
CA VAL A 61 -34.08 -4.13 14.89
C VAL A 61 -33.83 -5.14 13.78
N HIS A 62 -34.90 -5.73 13.24
CA HIS A 62 -34.82 -6.89 12.34
C HIS A 62 -34.14 -6.57 10.99
N ASP A 63 -34.27 -5.34 10.49
CA ASP A 63 -33.74 -4.92 9.18
C ASP A 63 -32.51 -4.01 9.26
N ALA A 64 -31.92 -3.85 10.46
CA ALA A 64 -30.74 -3.03 10.64
C ALA A 64 -29.49 -3.72 10.06
N GLN A 65 -28.82 -3.04 9.13
CA GLN A 65 -27.55 -3.47 8.56
C GLN A 65 -26.40 -3.11 9.50
N ILE A 66 -25.40 -3.99 9.58
CA ILE A 66 -24.16 -3.72 10.31
C ILE A 66 -23.15 -3.17 9.33
N ILE A 67 -22.78 -1.89 9.49
CA ILE A 67 -21.67 -1.31 8.75
C ILE A 67 -20.39 -1.59 9.53
N SER A 68 -19.64 -2.59 9.08
CA SER A 68 -18.30 -2.90 9.56
C SER A 68 -17.20 -2.25 8.71
N ASN A 69 -17.48 -2.01 7.43
CA ASN A 69 -16.56 -1.39 6.49
C ASN A 69 -16.86 0.09 6.38
N HIS A 70 -16.06 0.88 7.11
CA HIS A 70 -16.04 2.32 6.95
C HIS A 70 -15.25 2.66 5.68
N PRO A 71 -15.72 3.59 4.83
CA PRO A 71 -14.90 4.06 3.73
C PRO A 71 -13.57 4.56 4.30
N ALA A 72 -12.46 4.22 3.63
CA ALA A 72 -11.14 4.69 4.04
C ALA A 72 -11.19 6.23 4.15
N MET A 73 -11.05 6.75 5.37
CA MET A 73 -11.06 8.18 5.60
C MET A 73 -9.72 8.76 5.17
N ARG A 74 -9.73 9.53 4.08
CA ARG A 74 -8.52 10.07 3.45
C ARG A 74 -8.37 11.55 3.76
N VAL A 75 -8.23 11.87 5.03
CA VAL A 75 -8.10 13.24 5.53
C VAL A 75 -7.00 14.00 4.79
N GLY A 76 -5.83 13.39 4.60
CA GLY A 76 -4.73 14.01 3.86
C GLY A 76 -5.09 14.37 2.41
N LEU A 77 -5.87 13.54 1.70
CA LEU A 77 -6.29 13.85 0.34
C LEU A 77 -7.30 15.01 0.29
N GLU A 78 -8.22 15.07 1.25
CA GLU A 78 -9.15 16.20 1.37
C GLU A 78 -8.39 17.50 1.67
N ILE A 79 -7.48 17.47 2.64
CA ILE A 79 -6.61 18.62 2.98
C ILE A 79 -5.84 19.08 1.76
N HIS A 80 -5.16 18.18 1.05
CA HIS A 80 -4.39 18.54 -0.15
C HIS A 80 -5.28 19.10 -1.27
N SER A 81 -6.47 18.53 -1.44
CA SER A 81 -7.45 19.06 -2.39
C SER A 81 -7.82 20.50 -2.03
N LEU A 82 -8.13 20.78 -0.77
CA LEU A 82 -8.48 22.13 -0.30
C LEU A 82 -7.31 23.11 -0.46
N LEU A 83 -6.08 22.69 -0.11
CA LEU A 83 -4.88 23.49 -0.31
C LEU A 83 -4.67 23.85 -1.79
N ARG A 84 -4.93 22.92 -2.72
CA ARG A 84 -4.88 23.20 -4.17
C ARG A 84 -5.91 24.21 -4.63
N HIS A 85 -7.07 24.28 -3.99
CA HIS A 85 -8.10 25.29 -4.27
C HIS A 85 -7.80 26.64 -3.60
N GLY A 86 -6.61 26.83 -3.04
CA GLY A 86 -6.19 28.08 -2.40
C GLY A 86 -6.87 28.34 -1.05
N ILE A 87 -7.47 27.31 -0.45
CA ILE A 87 -8.05 27.44 0.89
C ILE A 87 -6.92 27.61 1.90
N SER A 88 -6.96 28.70 2.66
CA SER A 88 -6.00 28.97 3.73
C SER A 88 -6.08 27.91 4.81
N VAL A 89 -4.93 27.54 5.39
CA VAL A 89 -4.80 26.52 6.44
C VAL A 89 -5.82 26.68 7.57
N ASP A 90 -6.09 27.92 8.00
CA ASP A 90 -7.03 28.23 9.09
C ASP A 90 -8.50 27.90 8.77
N LYS A 91 -8.84 27.73 7.48
CA LYS A 91 -10.20 27.44 7.00
C LYS A 91 -10.37 25.99 6.55
N ILE A 92 -9.34 25.16 6.69
CA ILE A 92 -9.39 23.77 6.22
C ILE A 92 -10.31 22.94 7.10
N SER A 93 -10.20 23.04 8.44
CA SER A 93 -10.99 22.20 9.36
C SER A 93 -12.51 22.36 9.20
N THR A 94 -12.98 23.54 8.76
CA THR A 94 -14.40 23.83 8.53
C THR A 94 -14.90 23.38 7.16
N GLN A 95 -14.00 23.01 6.24
CA GLN A 95 -14.31 22.56 4.88
C GLN A 95 -14.06 21.06 4.68
N LEU A 96 -13.51 20.38 5.69
CA LEU A 96 -13.41 18.93 5.69
C LEU A 96 -14.79 18.28 5.78
N SER A 97 -14.92 17.09 5.19
CA SER A 97 -16.10 16.26 5.41
C SER A 97 -16.31 16.00 6.92
N PRO A 98 -17.54 15.77 7.39
CA PRO A 98 -17.81 15.62 8.84
C PRO A 98 -16.92 14.57 9.51
N TRP A 99 -16.73 13.44 8.83
CA TRP A 99 -15.83 12.38 9.28
C TRP A 99 -14.37 12.85 9.25
N ALA A 100 -13.88 13.42 8.15
CA ALA A 100 -12.50 13.89 8.06
C ALA A 100 -12.18 14.97 9.10
N SER A 101 -13.13 15.88 9.36
CA SER A 101 -13.04 16.90 10.41
C SER A 101 -12.96 16.25 11.79
N ALA A 102 -13.84 15.29 12.11
CA ALA A 102 -13.80 14.58 13.39
C ALA A 102 -12.47 13.84 13.63
N LEU A 103 -11.94 13.15 12.62
CA LEU A 103 -10.63 12.50 12.72
C LEU A 103 -9.50 13.53 12.83
N PHE A 104 -9.55 14.62 12.07
CA PHE A 104 -8.57 15.70 12.16
C PHE A 104 -8.53 16.29 13.57
N GLU A 105 -9.67 16.60 14.17
CA GLU A 105 -9.78 17.16 15.52
C GLU A 105 -9.35 16.16 16.62
N PHE A 106 -9.54 14.85 16.39
CA PHE A 106 -9.05 13.80 17.29
C PHE A 106 -7.51 13.77 17.37
N LEU A 107 -6.82 14.09 16.28
CA LEU A 107 -5.37 14.03 16.24
C LEU A 107 -4.72 15.12 17.12
N PRO A 108 -3.60 14.82 17.81
CA PRO A 108 -2.86 15.82 18.57
C PRO A 108 -2.50 17.07 17.76
N PRO A 109 -2.41 18.26 18.39
CA PRO A 109 -2.16 19.52 17.68
C PRO A 109 -0.91 19.52 16.79
N PHE A 110 0.15 18.79 17.16
CA PHE A 110 1.37 18.72 16.35
C PHE A 110 1.17 17.93 15.05
N ILE A 111 0.43 16.81 15.09
CA ILE A 111 0.08 16.04 13.89
C ILE A 111 -0.83 16.85 12.97
N ARG A 112 -1.81 17.57 13.52
CA ARG A 112 -2.66 18.46 12.72
C ARG A 112 -1.83 19.45 11.92
N LYS A 113 -0.84 20.10 12.56
CA LYS A 113 0.08 21.02 11.87
C LYS A 113 0.89 20.33 10.77
N GLN A 114 1.38 19.12 11.01
CA GLN A 114 2.15 18.35 10.03
C GLN A 114 1.30 17.92 8.83
N LEU A 115 0.03 17.58 9.03
CA LEU A 115 -0.92 17.25 7.96
C LEU A 115 -1.31 18.46 7.10
N LEU A 116 -1.15 19.68 7.62
CA LEU A 116 -1.45 20.93 6.92
C LEU A 116 -0.26 21.48 6.12
N LEU A 117 0.88 20.79 6.12
CA LEU A 117 2.03 21.16 5.29
C LEU A 117 1.65 21.09 3.81
N HIS A 118 2.22 22.00 3.01
CA HIS A 118 2.03 21.96 1.56
C HIS A 118 2.58 20.66 0.97
N PRO A 119 1.92 20.09 -0.05
CA PRO A 119 2.41 18.90 -0.75
C PRO A 119 3.81 19.09 -1.35
N GLU A 120 4.51 17.99 -1.61
CA GLU A 120 5.74 17.99 -2.40
C GLU A 120 5.46 18.33 -3.88
N SER A 121 6.52 18.51 -4.68
CA SER A 121 6.40 18.90 -6.10
C SER A 121 5.62 17.89 -6.98
N ASP A 122 5.49 16.65 -6.52
CA ASP A 122 4.72 15.59 -7.17
C ASP A 122 3.30 15.44 -6.61
N ASP A 123 2.82 16.43 -5.85
CA ASP A 123 1.54 16.46 -5.11
C ASP A 123 1.43 15.44 -3.95
N SER A 124 2.52 14.76 -3.58
CA SER A 124 2.53 13.81 -2.46
C SER A 124 2.61 14.49 -1.10
N ALA A 125 2.20 13.78 -0.04
CA ALA A 125 2.35 14.27 1.33
C ALA A 125 3.82 14.21 1.76
N GLN A 126 4.26 15.17 2.56
CA GLN A 126 5.57 15.15 3.20
C GLN A 126 5.62 14.12 4.33
N LEU A 127 5.55 12.82 3.99
CA LEU A 127 5.43 11.72 4.96
C LEU A 127 6.58 11.69 5.96
N SER A 128 7.78 12.13 5.55
CA SER A 128 8.95 12.20 6.44
C SER A 128 8.84 13.29 7.52
N GLN A 129 7.92 14.25 7.36
CA GLN A 129 7.65 15.30 8.35
C GLN A 129 6.52 14.92 9.32
N ILE A 130 5.83 13.80 9.06
CA ILE A 130 4.77 13.30 9.94
C ILE A 130 5.40 12.40 11.00
N GLU A 131 5.42 12.89 12.23
CA GLU A 131 6.03 12.22 13.38
C GLU A 131 5.10 11.12 13.94
N ILE A 132 4.92 10.07 13.14
CA ILE A 132 3.98 8.96 13.43
C ILE A 132 4.36 8.18 14.69
N ASP A 133 5.64 8.07 14.98
CA ASP A 133 6.17 7.43 16.18
C ASP A 133 5.73 8.18 17.44
N LYS A 134 5.80 9.51 17.43
CA LYS A 134 5.30 10.37 18.52
C LYS A 134 3.77 10.30 18.64
N LEU A 135 3.05 10.24 17.52
CA LEU A 135 1.60 10.04 17.55
C LEU A 135 1.24 8.73 18.26
N LEU A 136 1.88 7.63 17.88
CA LEU A 136 1.65 6.33 18.50
C LEU A 136 2.00 6.36 19.99
N ALA A 137 3.10 6.99 20.37
CA ALA A 137 3.50 7.14 21.77
C ALA A 137 2.45 7.90 22.59
N GLU A 138 1.94 9.04 22.10
CA GLU A 138 0.92 9.84 22.79
C GLU A 138 -0.42 9.09 22.90
N LEU A 139 -0.86 8.40 21.84
CA LEU A 139 -2.08 7.59 21.86
C LEU A 139 -1.97 6.42 22.85
N VAL A 140 -0.82 5.75 22.89
CA VAL A 140 -0.56 4.69 23.87
C VAL A 140 -0.51 5.27 25.28
N GLU A 141 0.16 6.41 25.52
CA GLU A 141 0.19 7.04 26.86
C GLU A 141 -1.22 7.40 27.34
N ALA A 142 -2.07 7.93 26.46
CA ALA A 142 -3.46 8.26 26.77
C ALA A 142 -4.26 7.00 27.16
N GLU A 143 -4.13 5.92 26.39
CA GLU A 143 -4.80 4.64 26.67
C GLU A 143 -4.28 4.00 27.97
N MET A 144 -2.97 4.00 28.21
CA MET A 144 -2.37 3.47 29.44
C MET A 144 -2.80 4.28 30.67
N SER A 145 -2.88 5.60 30.55
CA SER A 145 -3.38 6.49 31.60
C SER A 145 -4.85 6.24 31.93
N LYS A 146 -5.68 5.97 30.91
CA LYS A 146 -7.07 5.58 31.08
C LYS A 146 -7.19 4.26 31.87
N ARG A 147 -6.46 3.22 31.45
CA ARG A 147 -6.46 1.91 32.13
C ARG A 147 -5.98 1.98 33.57
N GLN A 148 -5.01 2.86 33.85
CA GLN A 148 -4.53 3.08 35.22
C GLN A 148 -5.63 3.71 36.10
N LYS A 149 -6.38 4.70 35.58
CA LYS A 149 -7.52 5.30 36.29
C LYS A 149 -8.65 4.31 36.54
N GLU A 150 -8.90 3.41 35.58
CA GLU A 150 -9.90 2.34 35.69
C GLU A 150 -9.44 1.16 36.57
N GLY A 151 -8.18 1.13 36.99
CA GLY A 151 -7.60 0.04 37.78
C GLY A 151 -7.33 -1.26 37.01
N SER A 152 -7.52 -1.27 35.69
CA SER A 152 -7.28 -2.44 34.81
C SER A 152 -5.81 -2.63 34.45
N TYR A 153 -4.97 -1.62 34.68
CA TYR A 153 -3.52 -1.69 34.53
C TYR A 153 -2.80 -1.33 35.84
N LYS A 154 -1.95 -2.25 36.33
CA LYS A 154 -1.17 -2.10 37.58
C LYS A 154 0.33 -1.96 37.34
N GLY A 155 0.77 -1.87 36.09
CA GLY A 155 2.18 -1.74 35.76
C GLY A 155 2.72 -0.32 36.00
N LYS A 156 4.01 -0.13 35.70
CA LYS A 156 4.67 1.17 35.81
C LYS A 156 4.11 2.17 34.80
N LYS A 157 4.30 3.46 35.07
CA LYS A 157 3.99 4.54 34.12
C LYS A 157 4.66 4.24 32.77
N PHE A 158 3.89 4.31 31.70
CA PHE A 158 4.41 4.19 30.35
C PHE A 158 5.39 5.33 30.05
N ASN A 159 6.53 4.99 29.45
CA ASN A 159 7.55 5.97 29.03
C ASN A 159 8.06 5.54 27.65
N ALA A 160 7.94 6.43 26.67
CA ALA A 160 8.33 6.17 25.29
C ALA A 160 9.55 7.01 24.92
N ILE A 161 10.45 6.40 24.15
CA ILE A 161 11.53 7.10 23.46
C ILE A 161 11.30 6.89 21.97
N CYS A 162 11.14 7.99 21.24
CA CYS A 162 10.84 8.00 19.82
C CYS A 162 12.13 8.24 19.03
N HIS A 163 12.32 7.50 17.95
CA HIS A 163 13.51 7.56 17.11
C HIS A 163 13.11 7.59 15.64
N PHE A 164 13.68 8.54 14.89
CA PHE A 164 13.55 8.62 13.44
C PHE A 164 14.92 8.41 12.79
N PHE A 165 15.12 7.23 12.20
CA PHE A 165 16.32 6.89 11.44
C PHE A 165 16.02 6.92 9.95
N GLY A 166 16.59 7.90 9.25
CA GLY A 166 16.35 8.09 7.82
C GLY A 166 17.51 8.80 7.16
N TYR A 167 17.69 10.10 7.43
CA TYR A 167 18.73 10.91 6.82
C TYR A 167 20.15 10.37 7.03
N GLN A 168 20.45 9.84 8.23
CA GLN A 168 21.79 9.31 8.52
C GLN A 168 22.15 8.10 7.65
N ALA A 169 21.15 7.30 7.25
CA ALA A 169 21.36 6.10 6.43
C ALA A 169 21.46 6.40 4.93
N ARG A 170 20.92 7.53 4.44
CA ARG A 170 20.93 7.86 3.00
C ARG A 170 22.28 8.36 2.50
N GLY A 171 23.10 8.91 3.40
CA GLY A 171 24.46 9.40 3.10
C GLY A 171 25.57 8.49 3.63
N SER A 172 25.26 7.27 4.08
CA SER A 172 26.26 6.34 4.60
C SER A 172 27.06 5.67 3.48
N LEU A 173 28.20 5.08 3.85
CA LEU A 173 28.97 4.25 2.94
C LEU A 173 28.13 3.04 2.45
N PRO A 174 28.11 2.74 1.14
CA PRO A 174 27.39 1.59 0.60
C PRO A 174 28.01 0.26 1.05
N SER A 175 27.19 -0.79 1.14
CA SER A 175 27.70 -2.14 1.38
C SER A 175 28.55 -2.64 0.20
N LYS A 176 29.37 -3.69 0.40
CA LYS A 176 30.07 -4.33 -0.71
C LYS A 176 29.09 -4.77 -1.81
N PHE A 177 27.93 -5.31 -1.41
CA PHE A 177 26.87 -5.70 -2.35
C PHE A 177 26.39 -4.50 -3.18
N ASP A 178 26.11 -3.35 -2.54
CA ASP A 178 25.64 -2.15 -3.23
C ASP A 178 26.73 -1.53 -4.13
N CYS A 179 28.00 -1.59 -3.70
CA CYS A 179 29.15 -1.21 -4.53
C CYS A 179 29.20 -2.05 -5.81
N ASP A 180 29.22 -3.38 -5.67
CA ASP A 180 29.29 -4.30 -6.81
C ASP A 180 28.06 -4.12 -7.71
N TYR A 181 26.86 -3.99 -7.13
CA TYR A 181 25.61 -3.82 -7.86
C TYR A 181 25.55 -2.51 -8.64
N ALA A 182 25.86 -1.39 -8.00
CA ALA A 182 25.88 -0.07 -8.66
C ALA A 182 26.94 -0.01 -9.76
N TYR A 183 28.12 -0.59 -9.52
CA TYR A 183 29.19 -0.67 -10.52
C TYR A 183 28.74 -1.44 -11.77
N VAL A 184 28.14 -2.63 -11.57
CA VAL A 184 27.63 -3.45 -12.68
C VAL A 184 26.51 -2.73 -13.43
N LEU A 185 25.57 -2.07 -12.74
CA LEU A 185 24.51 -1.30 -13.40
C LEU A 185 25.07 -0.19 -14.29
N GLY A 186 26.11 0.53 -13.84
CA GLY A 186 26.80 1.54 -14.64
C GLY A 186 27.42 0.97 -15.92
N HIS A 187 28.07 -0.20 -15.82
CA HIS A 187 28.62 -0.92 -16.98
C HIS A 187 27.54 -1.37 -17.96
N ILE A 188 26.40 -1.82 -17.45
CA ILE A 188 25.25 -2.17 -18.31
C ILE A 188 24.75 -0.93 -19.07
N CYS A 189 24.62 0.22 -18.40
CA CYS A 189 24.23 1.47 -19.06
C CYS A 189 25.19 1.84 -20.19
N TYR A 190 26.50 1.67 -20.00
CA TYR A 190 27.48 1.86 -21.08
C TYR A 190 27.20 0.93 -22.28
N HIS A 191 26.93 -0.36 -22.05
CA HIS A 191 26.61 -1.30 -23.13
C HIS A 191 25.27 -1.03 -23.82
N ILE A 192 24.25 -0.55 -23.08
CA ILE A 192 22.98 -0.09 -23.65
C ILE A 192 23.24 1.05 -24.65
N LEU A 193 24.04 2.05 -24.27
CA LEU A 193 24.40 3.18 -25.12
C LEU A 193 25.23 2.73 -26.33
N ALA A 194 26.23 1.87 -26.14
CA ALA A 194 27.07 1.34 -27.21
C ALA A 194 26.26 0.53 -28.25
N ALA A 195 25.17 -0.12 -27.82
CA ALA A 195 24.24 -0.83 -28.69
C ALA A 195 23.20 0.09 -29.37
N GLY A 196 23.23 1.40 -29.14
CA GLY A 196 22.29 2.37 -29.71
C GLY A 196 20.86 2.28 -29.13
N LEU A 197 20.71 1.69 -27.94
CA LEU A 197 19.40 1.52 -27.30
C LEU A 197 19.06 2.72 -26.42
N ASN A 198 17.82 3.21 -26.51
CA ASN A 198 17.29 4.32 -25.71
C ASN A 198 15.97 3.93 -25.02
N GLY A 199 15.70 4.50 -23.85
CA GLY A 199 14.50 4.20 -23.05
C GLY A 199 14.54 2.84 -22.34
N TYR A 200 15.73 2.29 -22.13
CA TYR A 200 15.96 1.05 -21.39
C TYR A 200 16.49 1.31 -19.98
N MET A 201 16.06 0.51 -19.02
CA MET A 201 16.59 0.43 -17.66
C MET A 201 17.57 -0.74 -17.55
N ALA A 202 18.74 -0.49 -16.98
CA ALA A 202 19.69 -1.54 -16.63
C ALA A 202 19.12 -2.47 -15.55
N THR A 203 19.32 -3.77 -15.70
CA THR A 203 18.83 -4.77 -14.75
C THR A 203 19.85 -5.88 -14.53
N VAL A 204 19.88 -6.42 -13.31
CA VAL A 204 20.71 -7.57 -12.93
C VAL A 204 19.82 -8.58 -12.23
N THR A 205 19.92 -9.85 -12.64
CA THR A 205 19.26 -10.97 -11.95
C THR A 205 20.27 -11.90 -11.30
N ASN A 206 19.78 -12.88 -10.53
CA ASN A 206 20.59 -13.79 -9.70
C ASN A 206 21.36 -13.10 -8.56
N LEU A 207 20.83 -12.00 -8.03
CA LEU A 207 21.43 -11.21 -6.94
C LEU A 207 21.56 -11.96 -5.60
N LYS A 208 21.04 -13.19 -5.47
CA LYS A 208 21.32 -14.10 -4.33
C LYS A 208 22.68 -14.78 -4.42
N ASN A 209 23.23 -14.88 -5.62
CA ASN A 209 24.48 -15.59 -5.89
C ASN A 209 25.68 -14.64 -5.81
N PRO A 210 26.93 -15.15 -5.74
CA PRO A 210 28.12 -14.33 -5.91
C PRO A 210 28.10 -13.57 -7.26
N SER A 211 28.78 -12.43 -7.32
CA SER A 211 28.71 -11.49 -8.45
C SER A 211 29.09 -12.11 -9.80
N ASN A 212 29.98 -13.10 -9.82
CA ASN A 212 30.34 -13.85 -11.03
C ASN A 212 29.20 -14.71 -11.62
N LYS A 213 28.09 -14.89 -10.91
CA LYS A 213 26.88 -15.61 -11.38
C LYS A 213 25.72 -14.66 -11.71
N TRP A 214 25.92 -13.36 -11.57
CA TRP A 214 24.92 -12.37 -11.93
C TRP A 214 24.68 -12.37 -13.44
N ARG A 215 23.44 -12.07 -13.82
CA ARG A 215 23.05 -11.97 -15.22
C ARG A 215 22.66 -10.54 -15.51
N CYS A 216 23.43 -9.90 -16.37
CA CYS A 216 23.22 -8.53 -16.80
C CYS A 216 22.19 -8.47 -17.94
N GLY A 217 21.35 -7.45 -17.95
CA GLY A 217 20.37 -7.22 -19.00
C GLY A 217 19.84 -5.80 -19.00
N ALA A 218 18.89 -5.55 -19.90
CA ALA A 218 18.19 -4.27 -20.01
C ALA A 218 16.71 -4.51 -20.31
N ALA A 219 15.82 -3.71 -19.73
CA ALA A 219 14.38 -3.79 -19.97
C ALA A 219 13.85 -2.44 -20.44
N PRO A 220 12.98 -2.37 -21.47
CA PRO A 220 12.38 -1.11 -21.89
C PRO A 220 11.50 -0.55 -20.77
N ILE A 221 11.63 0.74 -20.46
CA ILE A 221 10.91 1.38 -19.34
C ILE A 221 9.39 1.24 -19.51
N THR A 222 8.90 1.21 -20.75
CA THR A 222 7.50 1.01 -21.09
C THR A 222 6.92 -0.31 -20.60
N ALA A 223 7.73 -1.36 -20.42
CA ALA A 223 7.26 -2.63 -19.87
C ALA A 223 6.93 -2.55 -18.37
N MET A 224 7.34 -1.48 -17.68
CA MET A 224 7.09 -1.24 -16.26
C MET A 224 6.05 -0.12 -16.03
N LEU A 225 5.60 0.55 -17.09
CA LEU A 225 4.62 1.63 -16.99
C LEU A 225 3.20 1.07 -16.97
N SER A 226 2.36 1.67 -16.13
CA SER A 226 0.92 1.49 -16.19
C SER A 226 0.20 2.79 -15.88
N ILE A 227 -1.08 2.86 -16.29
CA ILE A 227 -1.96 4.00 -16.07
C ILE A 227 -2.96 3.62 -15.00
N LYS A 228 -2.98 4.35 -13.89
CA LYS A 228 -4.04 4.20 -12.88
C LYS A 228 -5.22 5.08 -13.26
N HIS A 229 -6.37 4.47 -13.46
CA HIS A 229 -7.64 5.21 -13.55
C HIS A 229 -8.13 5.47 -12.13
N ASP A 230 -7.91 6.69 -11.64
CA ASP A 230 -8.71 7.17 -10.52
C ASP A 230 -10.14 7.26 -11.02
N GLY A 231 -11.10 6.63 -10.32
CA GLY A 231 -12.49 6.42 -10.76
C GLY A 231 -13.36 7.68 -10.99
N ARG A 232 -12.75 8.82 -11.31
CA ARG A 232 -13.38 10.02 -11.84
C ARG A 232 -13.09 10.09 -13.34
N ALA A 233 -14.15 10.06 -14.13
CA ALA A 233 -14.06 10.15 -15.58
C ALA A 233 -13.36 11.46 -16.03
N MET A 234 -12.62 11.36 -17.15
CA MET A 234 -12.14 12.44 -18.02
C MET A 234 -10.70 12.98 -17.89
N THR A 235 -9.78 12.34 -17.18
CA THR A 235 -8.34 12.63 -17.34
C THR A 235 -7.60 11.42 -17.91
N ILE A 236 -6.87 11.64 -19.02
CA ILE A 236 -5.87 10.68 -19.52
C ILE A 236 -4.86 10.49 -18.37
N GLY A 237 -4.91 9.33 -17.72
CA GLY A 237 -4.06 9.07 -16.55
C GLY A 237 -2.57 9.14 -16.94
N LYS A 238 -1.73 9.65 -16.04
CA LYS A 238 -0.29 9.76 -16.27
C LYS A 238 0.36 8.37 -16.18
N PRO A 239 1.18 7.95 -17.17
CA PRO A 239 1.91 6.69 -17.07
C PRO A 239 2.94 6.78 -15.94
N LEU A 240 2.97 5.77 -15.07
CA LEU A 240 3.84 5.73 -13.90
C LEU A 240 4.40 4.31 -13.71
N VAL A 241 5.66 4.22 -13.25
CA VAL A 241 6.18 2.98 -12.65
C VAL A 241 5.67 2.94 -11.22
N HIS A 242 4.72 2.06 -10.93
CA HIS A 242 4.13 2.01 -9.60
C HIS A 242 5.16 1.49 -8.57
N PRO A 243 5.20 2.11 -7.36
CA PRO A 243 5.96 1.54 -6.26
C PRO A 243 5.49 0.11 -5.98
N ALA A 244 6.42 -0.84 -5.93
CA ALA A 244 6.12 -2.19 -5.47
C ALA A 244 5.83 -2.15 -3.96
N THR A 245 4.62 -2.51 -3.57
CA THR A 245 4.23 -2.64 -2.17
C THR A 245 4.66 -4.00 -1.62
N VAL A 246 4.69 -4.14 -0.29
CA VAL A 246 4.93 -5.43 0.36
C VAL A 246 3.80 -6.40 0.00
N ASP A 247 4.15 -7.55 -0.58
CA ASP A 247 3.19 -8.63 -0.79
C ASP A 247 2.87 -9.33 0.53
N LEU A 248 1.67 -9.06 1.07
CA LEU A 248 1.16 -9.67 2.30
C LEU A 248 0.89 -11.18 2.18
N ARG A 249 0.99 -11.74 0.98
CA ARG A 249 0.96 -13.19 0.71
C ARG A 249 2.33 -13.74 0.31
N GLY A 250 3.35 -12.87 0.24
CA GLY A 250 4.69 -13.23 -0.16
C GLY A 250 5.49 -13.90 0.96
N LYS A 251 6.53 -14.64 0.58
CA LYS A 251 7.37 -15.44 1.50
C LYS A 251 8.01 -14.58 2.60
N VAL A 252 8.41 -13.35 2.29
CA VAL A 252 9.05 -12.44 3.25
C VAL A 252 8.07 -12.05 4.38
N TYR A 253 6.84 -11.67 4.02
CA TYR A 253 5.82 -11.32 5.01
C TYR A 253 5.34 -12.56 5.77
N GLU A 254 5.25 -13.71 5.10
CA GLU A 254 4.94 -14.97 5.76
C GLU A 254 5.99 -15.34 6.83
N LEU A 255 7.27 -15.16 6.54
CA LEU A 255 8.35 -15.37 7.52
C LEU A 255 8.19 -14.45 8.75
N LEU A 256 7.82 -13.18 8.55
CA LEU A 256 7.49 -12.27 9.65
C LEU A 256 6.28 -12.79 10.45
N ARG A 257 5.20 -13.18 9.76
CA ARG A 257 3.95 -13.65 10.39
C ARG A 257 4.17 -14.91 11.23
N GLN A 258 4.97 -15.86 10.76
CA GLN A 258 5.31 -17.09 11.49
C GLN A 258 6.00 -16.80 12.82
N ASN A 259 6.78 -15.71 12.89
CA ASN A 259 7.51 -15.32 14.10
C ASN A 259 6.81 -14.23 14.93
N ALA A 260 5.77 -13.57 14.40
CA ALA A 260 5.17 -12.37 14.98
C ALA A 260 4.72 -12.54 16.43
N ARG A 261 4.07 -13.67 16.76
CA ARG A 261 3.63 -13.94 18.15
C ARG A 261 4.81 -14.07 19.11
N LYS A 262 5.88 -14.73 18.66
CA LYS A 262 7.10 -14.93 19.45
C LYS A 262 7.80 -13.58 19.68
N LEU A 263 7.94 -12.79 18.62
CA LEU A 263 8.52 -11.44 18.66
C LEU A 263 7.70 -10.47 19.54
N LEU A 264 6.39 -10.69 19.67
CA LEU A 264 5.51 -9.86 20.51
C LEU A 264 5.63 -10.18 22.00
N LEU A 265 5.86 -11.45 22.36
CA LEU A 265 5.77 -11.92 23.75
C LEU A 265 7.13 -12.20 24.39
N ASP A 266 8.15 -12.51 23.60
CA ASP A 266 9.46 -12.96 24.08
C ASP A 266 10.56 -11.93 23.73
N ASP A 267 11.59 -11.83 24.58
CA ASP A 267 12.74 -10.94 24.39
C ASP A 267 13.77 -11.52 23.40
N ILE A 268 13.41 -11.57 22.11
CA ILE A 268 14.24 -12.19 21.05
C ILE A 268 14.88 -11.10 20.17
N TYR A 269 15.70 -10.27 20.80
CA TYR A 269 16.43 -9.22 20.10
C TYR A 269 17.62 -9.80 19.33
N ARG A 270 17.86 -9.25 18.14
CA ARG A 270 19.09 -9.48 17.38
C ARG A 270 19.90 -8.19 17.37
N ASN A 271 21.20 -8.31 17.60
CA ASN A 271 22.12 -7.18 17.64
C ASN A 271 23.07 -7.28 16.42
N PRO A 272 22.62 -6.89 15.22
CA PRO A 272 23.52 -6.84 14.06
C PRO A 272 24.63 -5.81 14.34
N GLY A 273 25.87 -6.17 13.98
CA GLY A 273 26.99 -5.25 14.05
C GLY A 273 26.98 -4.22 12.91
N PRO A 274 27.94 -3.27 12.92
CA PRO A 274 28.13 -2.34 11.81
C PRO A 274 28.44 -3.06 10.49
N LEU A 275 28.18 -2.38 9.37
CA LEU A 275 28.58 -2.84 8.04
C LEU A 275 30.08 -3.17 8.03
N GLN A 276 30.43 -4.35 7.51
CA GLN A 276 31.81 -4.80 7.37
C GLN A 276 32.26 -4.66 5.91
N PHE A 277 33.46 -4.12 5.70
CA PHE A 277 34.08 -3.98 4.38
C PHE A 277 35.15 -5.03 4.10
N ASP A 278 35.51 -5.81 5.11
CA ASP A 278 36.43 -6.93 5.04
C ASP A 278 35.99 -8.02 6.04
N GLY A 279 36.47 -9.24 5.87
CA GLY A 279 36.20 -10.38 6.74
C GLY A 279 34.81 -11.03 6.53
N PRO A 280 34.40 -11.90 7.47
CA PRO A 280 33.26 -12.83 7.27
C PRO A 280 31.90 -12.19 7.01
N GLY A 281 31.72 -10.90 7.35
CA GLY A 281 30.45 -10.19 7.21
C GLY A 281 30.27 -9.45 5.88
N VAL A 282 31.32 -9.35 5.06
CA VAL A 282 31.36 -8.44 3.89
C VAL A 282 30.31 -8.78 2.82
N ASP A 283 29.98 -10.07 2.65
CA ASP A 283 29.01 -10.56 1.67
C ASP A 283 27.58 -10.69 2.23
N SER A 284 27.33 -10.17 3.43
CA SER A 284 25.99 -10.18 4.04
C SER A 284 25.01 -9.37 3.20
N ARG A 285 23.79 -9.89 3.04
CA ARG A 285 22.71 -9.25 2.26
C ARG A 285 21.42 -9.23 3.07
N VAL A 286 20.49 -8.39 2.64
CA VAL A 286 19.17 -8.29 3.27
C VAL A 286 18.41 -9.62 3.19
N VAL A 287 17.75 -10.00 4.28
CA VAL A 287 17.02 -11.29 4.38
C VAL A 287 15.92 -11.40 3.32
N SER A 288 15.26 -10.28 2.99
CA SER A 288 14.25 -10.25 1.94
C SER A 288 14.78 -10.80 0.61
N LEU A 289 15.99 -10.40 0.20
CA LEU A 289 16.61 -10.87 -1.03
C LEU A 289 16.83 -12.39 -1.03
N TYR A 290 17.16 -13.01 0.11
CA TYR A 290 17.35 -14.46 0.20
C TYR A 290 16.03 -15.23 0.20
N VAL A 291 15.00 -14.68 0.84
CA VAL A 291 13.70 -15.34 1.00
C VAL A 291 12.82 -15.17 -0.24
N GLU A 292 12.96 -14.08 -0.98
CA GLU A 292 12.20 -13.84 -2.22
C GLU A 292 12.63 -14.76 -3.34
N ASP A 293 11.71 -15.53 -3.92
CA ASP A 293 11.99 -16.35 -5.11
C ASP A 293 11.41 -15.70 -6.37
N LEU A 294 11.77 -14.44 -6.59
CA LEU A 294 11.36 -13.66 -7.76
C LEU A 294 12.43 -13.77 -8.86
N ASP A 295 12.37 -14.84 -9.66
CA ASP A 295 13.16 -14.98 -10.88
C ASP A 295 12.26 -14.96 -12.12
N TYR A 296 11.56 -13.83 -12.32
CA TYR A 296 10.62 -13.68 -13.43
C TYR A 296 11.30 -13.93 -14.79
N MET A 297 12.43 -13.26 -15.03
CA MET A 297 13.17 -13.36 -16.29
C MET A 297 13.79 -14.75 -16.49
N GLY A 298 14.34 -15.38 -15.45
CA GLY A 298 14.84 -16.75 -15.54
C GLY A 298 13.73 -17.76 -15.82
N ARG A 299 12.54 -17.60 -15.22
CA ARG A 299 11.37 -18.43 -15.50
C ARG A 299 10.83 -18.25 -16.92
N ILE A 300 10.83 -17.03 -17.46
CA ILE A 300 10.50 -16.80 -18.89
C ILE A 300 11.53 -17.47 -19.79
N LYS A 301 12.82 -17.35 -19.46
CA LYS A 301 13.88 -18.00 -20.23
C LYS A 301 13.73 -19.53 -20.22
N GLU A 302 13.49 -20.12 -19.04
CA GLU A 302 13.24 -21.55 -18.87
C GLU A 302 12.01 -22.00 -19.69
N LEU A 303 10.92 -21.23 -19.66
CA LEU A 303 9.74 -21.48 -20.49
C LEU A 303 10.10 -21.52 -21.99
N ASN A 304 10.86 -20.54 -22.48
CA ASN A 304 11.31 -20.51 -23.87
C ASN A 304 12.18 -21.71 -24.22
N GLU A 305 13.08 -22.15 -23.32
CA GLU A 305 13.89 -23.35 -23.52
C GLU A 305 13.01 -24.62 -23.65
N TYR A 306 11.90 -24.72 -22.90
CA TYR A 306 10.94 -25.80 -23.09
C TYR A 306 10.19 -25.70 -24.42
N LEU A 307 9.81 -24.50 -24.85
CA LEU A 307 9.16 -24.30 -26.15
C LEU A 307 10.09 -24.69 -27.30
N ASP A 308 11.38 -24.35 -27.20
CA ASP A 308 12.39 -24.75 -28.19
C ASP A 308 12.61 -26.27 -28.21
N LYS A 309 12.62 -26.93 -27.03
CA LYS A 309 12.64 -28.40 -26.94
C LYS A 309 11.43 -29.03 -27.63
N VAL A 310 10.21 -28.54 -27.37
CA VAL A 310 8.99 -29.01 -28.05
C VAL A 310 9.12 -28.82 -29.56
N ARG A 311 9.55 -27.64 -30.02
CA ARG A 311 9.78 -27.36 -31.45
C ARG A 311 10.81 -28.31 -32.07
N SER A 312 11.85 -28.68 -31.32
CA SER A 312 12.87 -29.62 -31.78
C SER A 312 12.37 -31.06 -31.93
N ILE A 313 11.41 -31.46 -31.10
CA ILE A 313 10.78 -32.79 -31.12
C ILE A 313 9.76 -32.87 -32.27
N VAL A 314 8.98 -31.81 -32.48
CA VAL A 314 7.91 -31.74 -33.49
C VAL A 314 8.46 -31.24 -34.84
N LYS A 315 9.42 -31.97 -35.41
CA LYS A 315 9.97 -31.70 -36.76
C LYS A 315 9.30 -32.55 -37.84
N PRO A 316 9.35 -32.14 -39.13
CA PRO A 316 8.91 -33.00 -40.23
C PRO A 316 9.58 -34.39 -40.14
N GLY A 317 8.78 -35.45 -40.09
CA GLY A 317 9.24 -36.82 -39.89
C GLY A 317 8.97 -37.43 -38.50
N CYS A 318 8.49 -36.66 -37.52
CA CYS A 318 7.99 -37.21 -36.24
C CYS A 318 6.66 -37.97 -36.41
N SER A 319 6.33 -38.86 -35.47
CA SER A 319 5.08 -39.63 -35.54
C SER A 319 3.86 -38.74 -35.33
N GLN A 320 2.72 -39.15 -35.92
CA GLN A 320 1.44 -38.45 -35.75
C GLN A 320 1.00 -38.36 -34.29
N ASP A 321 1.31 -39.37 -33.47
CA ASP A 321 0.95 -39.38 -32.05
C ASP A 321 1.70 -38.30 -31.26
N VAL A 322 2.98 -38.07 -31.59
CA VAL A 322 3.79 -37.00 -30.98
C VAL A 322 3.23 -35.62 -31.33
N VAL A 323 2.82 -35.41 -32.59
CA VAL A 323 2.20 -34.15 -33.02
C VAL A 323 0.87 -33.91 -32.30
N LYS A 324 0.01 -34.93 -32.22
CA LYS A 324 -1.29 -34.85 -31.53
C LYS A 324 -1.12 -34.56 -30.04
N ALA A 325 -0.17 -35.23 -29.38
CA ALA A 325 0.12 -35.01 -27.97
C ALA A 325 0.62 -33.58 -27.70
N ALA A 326 1.57 -33.09 -28.51
CA ALA A 326 2.09 -31.73 -28.39
C ALA A 326 1.00 -30.68 -28.59
N LEU A 327 0.16 -30.81 -29.63
CA LEU A 327 -0.95 -29.90 -29.89
C LEU A 327 -1.96 -29.87 -28.73
N SER A 328 -2.33 -31.04 -28.20
CA SER A 328 -3.26 -31.13 -27.07
C SER A 328 -2.71 -30.46 -25.81
N ALA A 329 -1.46 -30.73 -25.46
CA ALA A 329 -0.80 -30.12 -24.30
C ALA A 329 -0.70 -28.59 -24.44
N MET A 330 -0.25 -28.10 -25.60
CA MET A 330 -0.13 -26.65 -25.87
C MET A 330 -1.48 -25.95 -25.88
N SER A 331 -2.52 -26.58 -26.43
CA SER A 331 -3.90 -26.06 -26.38
C SER A 331 -4.40 -25.90 -24.94
N SER A 332 -4.14 -26.90 -24.09
CA SER A 332 -4.50 -26.85 -22.67
C SER A 332 -3.78 -25.73 -21.94
N VAL A 333 -2.46 -25.58 -22.15
CA VAL A 333 -1.67 -24.49 -21.56
C VAL A 333 -2.24 -23.12 -21.97
N THR A 334 -2.50 -22.92 -23.25
CA THR A 334 -3.08 -21.65 -23.75
C THR A 334 -4.43 -21.35 -23.09
N ARG A 335 -5.32 -22.35 -22.98
CA ARG A 335 -6.64 -22.16 -22.36
C ARG A 335 -6.54 -21.75 -20.89
N ILE A 336 -5.66 -22.40 -20.14
CA ILE A 336 -5.42 -22.07 -18.72
C ILE A 336 -4.92 -20.62 -18.60
N LEU A 337 -3.92 -20.25 -19.41
CA LEU A 337 -3.34 -18.90 -19.38
C LEU A 337 -4.35 -17.82 -19.79
N SER A 338 -5.22 -18.07 -20.76
CA SER A 338 -6.29 -17.13 -21.14
C SER A 338 -7.26 -16.85 -20.00
N VAL A 339 -7.67 -17.88 -19.24
CA VAL A 339 -8.55 -17.73 -18.08
C VAL A 339 -7.86 -16.95 -16.94
N MET A 340 -6.57 -17.19 -16.73
CA MET A 340 -5.79 -16.45 -15.72
C MET A 340 -5.64 -14.97 -16.11
N SER A 341 -5.40 -14.68 -17.39
CA SER A 341 -5.25 -13.30 -17.88
C SER A 341 -6.56 -12.50 -17.82
N SER A 342 -7.73 -13.13 -17.94
CA SER A 342 -9.02 -12.44 -17.83
C SER A 342 -9.39 -12.07 -16.39
N ASN A 343 -8.89 -12.83 -15.39
CA ASN A 343 -9.18 -12.58 -13.98
C ASN A 343 -8.21 -11.57 -13.33
N GLY A 344 -7.11 -11.21 -13.99
CA GLY A 344 -6.11 -10.26 -13.47
C GLY A 344 -6.44 -8.77 -13.67
N GLY A 345 -7.53 -8.44 -14.36
CA GLY A 345 -7.93 -7.05 -14.65
C GLY A 345 -8.76 -6.37 -13.55
N GLY A 346 -9.00 -7.04 -12.43
CA GLY A 346 -9.81 -6.54 -11.32
C GLY A 346 -9.20 -6.85 -9.96
N ALA A 347 -8.11 -6.17 -9.61
CA ALA A 347 -7.61 -6.07 -8.24
C ALA A 347 -6.90 -4.74 -8.03
#